data_AF-A0A1Q6RDF0-F1
#
_entry.id   AF-A0A1Q6RDF0-F1
#
_cell.length_a   1.000
_cell.length_b   1.000
_cell.length_c   1.000
_cell.angle_alpha   90.00
_cell.angle_beta   90.00
_cell.angle_gamma   90.00
#
_symmetry.space_group_name_H-M   'P 1'
#
loop_
_entity.id
_entity.type
_entity.pdbx_description
1 polymer ?
#
loop_
_entity_poly.entity_id
_entity_poly.type
_entity_poly.pdbx_seq_one_letter_code
_entity_poly.pdbx_strand_id
1 'polypeptide(L)'
;MLSCHDNFEATFDNYPSMLSYHQALSMASSWRRCKVKDLHVEPLDSASPLYGHPAAFAAGTSEDAIKDTAANLGLALNVDGNIYPVRSTAYKTLTERAKINGTALPKLSRKDLANVLNACLSVHNSDALLLIRNEKVSAVHSGDETDYSVLPMDELLVTLEKKLGERFPGFVFESGYTDHAYTCGSWILPDQKEGILGAYAKALAAHGQAAMANRLVPGIRFMTSDTGVASAKVSALLIGAQQPIHIGDCIGVDHRNQRKIADFDTEMDKLFAKFCDSVAKLQSLLEIPLEYPVNAMTRVCKKLSLPKKEALEAIAMYEMAYGGGPATAHDVFMAMQEIPYMMKTCHTPEAKLLKAEENMARALSIRWSDYDVAKELKW
;
A
#
# COMPACT_ATOMS: atom_id res chain seq x y z
N MET A 1 -18.88 2.92 12.42
CA MET A 1 -19.81 2.19 11.52
C MET A 1 -19.01 1.63 10.37
N LEU A 2 -19.28 0.39 9.97
CA LEU A 2 -18.72 -0.17 8.74
C LEU A 2 -19.52 0.38 7.55
N SER A 3 -18.84 1.02 6.59
CA SER A 3 -19.50 1.61 5.42
C SER A 3 -19.50 0.65 4.25
N CYS A 4 -20.60 0.63 3.49
CA CYS A 4 -20.69 -0.09 2.23
C CYS A 4 -20.15 0.74 1.03
N HIS A 5 -20.02 2.06 1.16
CA HIS A 5 -19.65 2.97 0.06
C HIS A 5 -18.24 2.76 -0.48
N ASP A 6 -18.06 2.67 -1.80
CA ASP A 6 -16.77 2.41 -2.43
C ASP A 6 -15.70 3.48 -2.14
N ASN A 7 -16.10 4.71 -1.83
CA ASN A 7 -15.22 5.83 -1.46
C ASN A 7 -14.93 5.93 0.04
N PHE A 8 -15.28 4.92 0.84
CA PHE A 8 -15.03 4.92 2.28
C PHE A 8 -13.54 4.99 2.60
N GLU A 9 -13.21 5.89 3.50
CA GLU A 9 -11.93 5.96 4.19
C GLU A 9 -12.16 6.31 5.67
N ALA A 10 -11.23 5.87 6.52
CA ALA A 10 -11.19 6.25 7.92
C ALA A 10 -9.75 6.43 8.39
N THR A 11 -9.56 7.36 9.33
CA THR A 11 -8.30 7.59 10.02
C THR A 11 -8.45 7.30 11.50
N PHE A 12 -7.34 6.95 12.15
CA PHE A 12 -7.27 6.64 13.57
C PHE A 12 -6.14 7.42 14.22
N ASP A 13 -6.45 8.07 15.33
CA ASP A 13 -5.49 8.81 16.18
C ASP A 13 -4.95 7.94 17.33
N ASN A 14 -5.55 6.77 17.58
CA ASN A 14 -5.13 5.83 18.59
C ASN A 14 -5.27 4.37 18.11
N TYR A 15 -4.34 3.53 18.56
CA TYR A 15 -4.28 2.13 18.19
C TYR A 15 -5.51 1.31 18.64
N PRO A 16 -6.04 1.43 19.87
CA PRO A 16 -7.22 0.68 20.28
C PRO A 16 -8.44 0.88 19.37
N SER A 17 -8.65 2.08 18.86
CA SER A 17 -9.73 2.38 17.92
C SER A 17 -9.52 1.71 16.56
N MET A 18 -8.28 1.72 16.05
CA MET A 18 -7.91 1.01 14.82
C MET A 18 -8.13 -0.50 14.98
N LEU A 19 -7.62 -1.09 16.07
CA LEU A 19 -7.78 -2.52 16.34
C LEU A 19 -9.25 -2.91 16.47
N SER A 20 -10.03 -2.14 17.24
CA SER A 20 -11.47 -2.39 17.43
C SER A 20 -12.23 -2.34 16.10
N TYR A 21 -11.86 -1.42 15.20
CA TYR A 21 -12.44 -1.36 13.85
C TYR A 21 -12.14 -2.64 13.07
N HIS A 22 -10.89 -3.11 13.05
CA HIS A 22 -10.52 -4.32 12.30
C HIS A 22 -11.10 -5.60 12.90
N GLN A 23 -11.27 -5.68 14.22
CA GLN A 23 -11.97 -6.78 14.88
C GLN A 23 -13.45 -6.81 14.46
N ALA A 24 -14.14 -5.67 14.50
CA ALA A 24 -15.52 -5.57 14.04
C ALA A 24 -15.65 -5.91 12.55
N LEU A 25 -14.70 -5.46 11.73
CA LEU A 25 -14.64 -5.76 10.29
C LEU A 25 -14.45 -7.25 10.04
N SER A 26 -13.54 -7.90 10.78
CA SER A 26 -13.25 -9.33 10.70
C SER A 26 -14.50 -10.15 11.04
N MET A 27 -15.17 -9.82 12.16
CA MET A 27 -16.42 -10.45 12.59
C MET A 27 -17.57 -10.31 11.58
N ALA A 28 -17.66 -9.16 10.90
CA ALA A 28 -18.68 -8.89 9.89
C ALA A 28 -18.32 -9.39 8.48
N SER A 29 -17.08 -9.83 8.26
CA SER A 29 -16.62 -10.34 6.96
C SER A 29 -16.93 -11.83 6.82
N SER A 30 -17.16 -12.26 5.59
CA SER A 30 -17.37 -13.66 5.26
C SER A 30 -16.45 -14.09 4.13
N TRP A 31 -15.76 -15.21 4.35
CA TRP A 31 -14.92 -15.87 3.36
C TRP A 31 -15.65 -17.10 2.81
N ARG A 32 -15.87 -17.15 1.50
CA ARG A 32 -16.66 -18.23 0.85
C ARG A 32 -15.86 -18.89 -0.26
N ARG A 33 -15.73 -20.22 -0.21
CA ARG A 33 -15.16 -21.01 -1.30
C ARG A 33 -16.25 -21.47 -2.26
N CYS A 34 -16.01 -21.36 -3.55
CA CYS A 34 -16.87 -21.92 -4.61
C CYS A 34 -16.02 -22.22 -5.87
N LYS A 35 -16.61 -22.82 -6.90
CA LYS A 35 -15.92 -22.96 -8.20
C LYS A 35 -16.04 -21.69 -9.01
N VAL A 36 -14.98 -21.35 -9.75
CA VAL A 36 -14.97 -20.19 -10.67
C VAL A 36 -16.11 -20.28 -11.68
N LYS A 37 -16.34 -21.45 -12.29
CA LYS A 37 -17.45 -21.69 -13.23
C LYS A 37 -18.85 -21.54 -12.64
N ASP A 38 -19.00 -21.59 -11.32
CA ASP A 38 -20.30 -21.46 -10.65
C ASP A 38 -20.62 -19.98 -10.33
N LEU A 39 -19.68 -19.06 -10.58
CA LEU A 39 -19.89 -17.63 -10.46
C LEU A 39 -20.69 -17.11 -11.66
N HIS A 40 -21.72 -16.32 -11.37
CA HIS A 40 -22.49 -15.63 -12.41
C HIS A 40 -22.55 -14.12 -12.14
N VAL A 41 -22.07 -13.33 -13.09
CA VAL A 41 -22.03 -11.88 -13.05
C VAL A 41 -23.30 -11.32 -13.69
N GLU A 42 -23.95 -10.40 -13.00
CA GLU A 42 -25.13 -9.67 -13.47
C GLU A 42 -24.78 -8.19 -13.67
N PRO A 43 -25.33 -7.51 -14.69
CA PRO A 43 -25.23 -6.07 -14.80
C PRO A 43 -26.01 -5.40 -13.67
N LEU A 44 -25.42 -4.38 -13.05
CA LEU A 44 -26.03 -3.57 -11.99
C LEU A 44 -25.82 -2.08 -12.28
N ASP A 45 -26.21 -1.61 -13.46
CA ASP A 45 -26.37 -0.17 -13.72
C ASP A 45 -27.82 0.28 -13.39
N SER A 46 -28.10 1.56 -13.56
CA SER A 46 -29.43 2.13 -13.30
C SER A 46 -30.54 1.59 -14.21
N ALA A 47 -30.20 0.89 -15.30
CA ALA A 47 -31.15 0.23 -16.18
C ALA A 47 -31.36 -1.26 -15.81
N SER A 48 -30.60 -1.79 -14.85
CA SER A 48 -30.70 -3.18 -14.41
C SER A 48 -32.04 -3.43 -13.68
N PRO A 49 -32.71 -4.58 -13.93
CA PRO A 49 -33.86 -5.01 -13.15
C PRO A 49 -33.55 -5.19 -11.65
N LEU A 50 -32.27 -5.38 -11.29
CA LEU A 50 -31.83 -5.51 -9.89
C LEU A 50 -31.74 -4.15 -9.19
N TYR A 51 -31.61 -3.05 -9.94
CA TYR A 51 -31.49 -1.71 -9.37
C TYR A 51 -32.77 -1.33 -8.63
N GLY A 52 -32.66 -0.86 -7.39
CA GLY A 52 -33.80 -0.51 -6.55
C GLY A 52 -34.61 -1.69 -5.97
N HIS A 53 -34.10 -2.93 -6.08
CA HIS A 53 -34.78 -4.13 -5.58
C HIS A 53 -33.94 -4.90 -4.53
N PRO A 54 -33.78 -4.38 -3.28
CA PRO A 54 -32.98 -5.04 -2.25
C PRO A 54 -33.39 -6.49 -1.95
N ALA A 55 -34.67 -6.83 -2.10
CA ALA A 55 -35.18 -8.18 -1.88
C ALA A 55 -34.63 -9.24 -2.87
N ALA A 56 -34.04 -8.82 -3.99
CA ALA A 56 -33.36 -9.72 -4.93
C ALA A 56 -31.92 -10.07 -4.48
N PHE A 57 -31.38 -9.36 -3.50
CA PHE A 57 -30.02 -9.54 -3.00
C PHE A 57 -30.00 -10.39 -1.73
N ALA A 58 -28.80 -10.85 -1.37
CA ALA A 58 -28.54 -11.56 -0.14
C ALA A 58 -28.97 -10.74 1.08
N ALA A 59 -29.46 -11.43 2.11
CA ALA A 59 -29.89 -10.81 3.36
C ALA A 59 -28.78 -9.91 3.94
N GLY A 60 -29.17 -8.69 4.34
CA GLY A 60 -28.26 -7.67 4.84
C GLY A 60 -27.78 -6.68 3.76
N THR A 61 -28.08 -6.89 2.48
CA THR A 61 -27.77 -5.91 1.43
C THR A 61 -28.74 -4.73 1.47
N SER A 62 -28.22 -3.53 1.73
CA SER A 62 -28.98 -2.29 1.74
C SER A 62 -29.23 -1.72 0.34
N GLU A 63 -30.22 -0.84 0.23
CA GLU A 63 -30.45 -0.05 -0.98
C GLU A 63 -29.24 0.85 -1.30
N ASP A 64 -28.54 1.34 -0.27
CA ASP A 64 -27.36 2.18 -0.43
C ASP A 64 -26.19 1.42 -1.06
N ALA A 65 -25.95 0.17 -0.63
CA ALA A 65 -24.93 -0.69 -1.25
C ALA A 65 -25.20 -0.94 -2.74
N ILE A 66 -26.48 -1.08 -3.12
CA ILE A 66 -26.91 -1.27 -4.51
C ILE A 66 -26.68 0.01 -5.32
N LYS A 67 -27.17 1.15 -4.82
CA LYS A 67 -27.01 2.47 -5.47
C LYS A 67 -25.54 2.83 -5.66
N ASP A 68 -24.74 2.64 -4.62
CA ASP A 68 -23.32 2.91 -4.65
C ASP A 68 -22.60 2.02 -5.67
N THR A 69 -22.95 0.72 -5.73
CA THR A 69 -22.37 -0.18 -6.73
C THR A 69 -22.75 0.22 -8.15
N ALA A 70 -23.99 0.64 -8.38
CA ALA A 70 -24.45 1.08 -9.69
C ALA A 70 -23.79 2.37 -10.17
N ALA A 71 -23.44 3.27 -9.25
CA ALA A 71 -22.68 4.49 -9.55
C ALA A 71 -21.18 4.21 -9.79
N ASN A 72 -20.68 3.05 -9.36
CA ASN A 72 -19.27 2.65 -9.45
C ASN A 72 -19.07 1.51 -10.45
N LEU A 73 -18.73 0.30 -10.00
CA LEU A 73 -18.38 -0.82 -10.87
C LEU A 73 -19.56 -1.29 -11.75
N GLY A 74 -20.77 -1.20 -11.22
CA GLY A 74 -22.02 -1.53 -11.91
C GLY A 74 -22.21 -3.01 -12.19
N LEU A 75 -21.73 -3.89 -11.29
CA LEU A 75 -21.88 -5.34 -11.41
C LEU A 75 -22.40 -5.94 -10.10
N ALA A 76 -23.18 -7.01 -10.21
CA ALA A 76 -23.53 -7.91 -9.11
C ALA A 76 -22.98 -9.31 -9.39
N LEU A 77 -22.79 -10.09 -8.34
CA LEU A 77 -22.28 -11.46 -8.43
C LEU A 77 -23.25 -12.40 -7.70
N ASN A 78 -23.77 -13.37 -8.44
CA ASN A 78 -24.54 -14.49 -7.92
C ASN A 78 -23.58 -15.62 -7.52
N VAL A 79 -23.69 -16.02 -6.26
CA VAL A 79 -22.89 -17.09 -5.65
C VAL A 79 -23.84 -18.01 -4.90
N ASP A 80 -23.99 -19.23 -5.40
CA ASP A 80 -24.91 -20.25 -4.89
C ASP A 80 -26.32 -19.70 -4.62
N GLY A 81 -26.88 -18.99 -5.61
CA GLY A 81 -28.24 -18.45 -5.57
C GLY A 81 -28.40 -17.15 -4.77
N ASN A 82 -27.33 -16.62 -4.17
CA ASN A 82 -27.35 -15.33 -3.47
C ASN A 82 -26.67 -14.26 -4.31
N ILE A 83 -27.34 -13.14 -4.53
CA ILE A 83 -26.81 -12.02 -5.31
C ILE A 83 -26.21 -10.98 -4.36
N TYR A 84 -24.99 -10.55 -4.65
CA TYR A 84 -24.27 -9.51 -3.91
C TYR A 84 -23.82 -8.40 -4.85
N PRO A 85 -23.87 -7.12 -4.47
CA PRO A 85 -23.20 -6.06 -5.21
C PRO A 85 -21.68 -6.28 -5.22
N VAL A 86 -21.00 -5.93 -6.31
CA VAL A 86 -19.54 -6.10 -6.45
C VAL A 86 -18.85 -4.76 -6.26
N ARG A 87 -17.96 -4.70 -5.27
CA ARG A 87 -17.12 -3.54 -4.99
C ARG A 87 -16.06 -3.36 -6.08
N SER A 88 -15.66 -2.12 -6.36
CA SER A 88 -14.61 -1.81 -7.33
C SER A 88 -13.28 -2.53 -7.06
N THR A 89 -12.94 -2.78 -5.80
CA THR A 89 -11.75 -3.55 -5.39
C THR A 89 -11.76 -5.00 -5.89
N ALA A 90 -12.93 -5.60 -6.06
CA ALA A 90 -13.06 -6.98 -6.53
C ALA A 90 -12.82 -7.14 -8.04
N TYR A 91 -12.88 -6.05 -8.82
CA TYR A 91 -12.83 -6.13 -10.28
C TYR A 91 -11.57 -6.81 -10.82
N LYS A 92 -10.41 -6.46 -10.25
CA LYS A 92 -9.13 -7.04 -10.64
C LYS A 92 -9.09 -8.55 -10.37
N THR A 93 -9.45 -8.96 -9.15
CA THR A 93 -9.40 -10.37 -8.76
C THR A 93 -10.43 -11.21 -9.53
N LEU A 94 -11.61 -10.66 -9.81
CA LEU A 94 -12.63 -11.29 -10.66
C LEU A 94 -12.14 -11.50 -12.11
N THR A 95 -11.55 -10.49 -12.73
CA THR A 95 -11.00 -10.60 -14.11
C THR A 95 -9.82 -11.58 -14.18
N GLU A 96 -8.98 -11.64 -13.15
CA GLU A 96 -7.93 -12.65 -13.01
C GLU A 96 -8.47 -14.08 -12.91
N ARG A 97 -9.63 -14.29 -12.26
CA ARG A 97 -10.32 -15.60 -12.24
C ARG A 97 -10.91 -15.97 -13.60
N ALA A 98 -11.43 -14.98 -14.32
CA ALA A 98 -11.87 -15.15 -15.71
C ALA A 98 -10.69 -15.32 -16.71
N LYS A 99 -9.44 -15.11 -16.28
CA LYS A 99 -8.23 -15.16 -17.13
C LYS A 99 -8.28 -14.15 -18.29
N ILE A 100 -8.88 -12.99 -18.07
CA ILE A 100 -8.94 -11.90 -19.04
C ILE A 100 -8.26 -10.65 -18.52
N ASN A 101 -7.67 -9.88 -19.44
CA ASN A 101 -7.15 -8.56 -19.17
C ASN A 101 -7.38 -7.66 -20.40
N GLY A 102 -7.34 -6.34 -20.21
CA GLY A 102 -7.42 -5.41 -21.33
C GLY A 102 -8.04 -4.07 -20.97
N THR A 103 -7.52 -3.00 -21.57
CA THR A 103 -8.00 -1.62 -21.35
C THR A 103 -9.36 -1.34 -21.99
N ALA A 104 -9.85 -2.24 -22.83
CA ALA A 104 -11.20 -2.18 -23.41
C ALA A 104 -12.29 -2.69 -22.46
N LEU A 105 -11.98 -3.62 -21.54
CA LEU A 105 -12.98 -4.25 -20.67
C LEU A 105 -13.78 -3.23 -19.84
N PRO A 106 -13.17 -2.21 -19.20
CA PRO A 106 -13.93 -1.24 -18.42
C PRO A 106 -14.85 -0.35 -19.27
N LYS A 107 -14.63 -0.27 -20.60
CA LYS A 107 -15.39 0.57 -21.53
C LYS A 107 -16.63 -0.11 -22.10
N LEU A 108 -16.77 -1.43 -21.90
CA LEU A 108 -17.94 -2.18 -22.34
C LEU A 108 -19.19 -1.72 -21.56
N SER A 109 -20.37 -1.91 -22.17
CA SER A 109 -21.62 -1.81 -21.42
C SER A 109 -21.61 -2.81 -20.26
N ARG A 110 -22.33 -2.55 -19.16
CA ARG A 110 -22.33 -3.49 -18.02
C ARG A 110 -22.86 -4.87 -18.42
N LYS A 111 -23.84 -4.90 -19.33
CA LYS A 111 -24.36 -6.13 -19.94
C LYS A 111 -23.29 -6.89 -20.73
N ASP A 112 -22.56 -6.22 -21.62
CA ASP A 112 -21.52 -6.89 -22.43
C ASP A 112 -20.35 -7.35 -21.56
N LEU A 113 -19.95 -6.53 -20.58
CA LEU A 113 -18.91 -6.91 -19.62
C LEU A 113 -19.32 -8.15 -18.81
N ALA A 114 -20.55 -8.19 -18.29
CA ALA A 114 -21.08 -9.35 -17.58
C ALA A 114 -21.10 -10.60 -18.49
N ASN A 115 -21.54 -10.47 -19.74
CA ASN A 115 -21.53 -11.57 -20.71
C ASN A 115 -20.12 -12.10 -20.99
N VAL A 116 -19.15 -11.22 -21.21
CA VAL A 116 -17.74 -11.61 -21.42
C VAL A 116 -17.19 -12.31 -20.18
N LEU A 117 -17.42 -11.76 -18.99
CA LEU A 117 -17.00 -12.38 -17.73
C LEU A 117 -17.61 -13.77 -17.58
N ASN A 118 -18.93 -13.91 -17.76
CA ASN A 118 -19.62 -15.20 -17.63
C ASN A 118 -19.12 -16.25 -18.63
N ALA A 119 -18.93 -15.86 -19.89
CA ALA A 119 -18.38 -16.76 -20.90
C ALA A 119 -17.00 -17.28 -20.49
N CYS A 120 -16.13 -16.39 -19.98
CA CYS A 120 -14.80 -16.76 -19.54
C CYS A 120 -14.79 -17.54 -18.21
N LEU A 121 -15.62 -17.18 -17.23
CA LEU A 121 -15.71 -17.90 -15.95
C LEU A 121 -16.20 -19.34 -16.15
N SER A 122 -17.18 -19.55 -17.03
CA SER A 122 -17.81 -20.86 -17.28
C SER A 122 -16.84 -21.98 -17.72
N VAL A 123 -15.69 -21.61 -18.29
CA VAL A 123 -14.69 -22.57 -18.77
C VAL A 123 -13.61 -22.92 -17.73
N HIS A 124 -13.62 -22.28 -16.55
CA HIS A 124 -12.59 -22.49 -15.51
C HIS A 124 -13.13 -23.28 -14.31
N ASN A 125 -12.60 -24.48 -14.09
CA ASN A 125 -13.02 -25.38 -12.99
C ASN A 125 -12.21 -25.20 -11.69
N SER A 126 -11.32 -24.21 -11.63
CA SER A 126 -10.53 -23.90 -10.43
C SER A 126 -11.41 -23.38 -9.29
N ASP A 127 -10.91 -23.47 -8.06
CA ASP A 127 -11.57 -22.87 -6.90
C ASP A 127 -11.37 -21.35 -6.85
N ALA A 128 -12.38 -20.66 -6.33
CA ALA A 128 -12.35 -19.25 -5.97
C ALA A 128 -12.58 -19.09 -4.46
N LEU A 129 -12.02 -18.03 -3.89
CA LEU A 129 -12.23 -17.62 -2.51
C LEU A 129 -12.73 -16.18 -2.49
N LEU A 130 -14.00 -15.99 -2.15
CA LEU A 130 -14.65 -14.70 -2.14
C LEU A 130 -14.54 -14.08 -0.75
N LEU A 131 -14.22 -12.79 -0.72
CA LEU A 131 -14.36 -11.96 0.46
C LEU A 131 -15.63 -11.11 0.32
N ILE A 132 -16.62 -11.37 1.16
CA ILE A 132 -17.84 -10.58 1.29
C ILE A 132 -17.68 -9.71 2.54
N ARG A 133 -17.74 -8.39 2.37
CA ARG A 133 -17.48 -7.41 3.43
C ARG A 133 -18.28 -6.15 3.20
N ASN A 134 -18.90 -5.67 4.27
CA ASN A 134 -19.77 -4.49 4.26
C ASN A 134 -20.77 -4.57 3.10
N GLU A 135 -21.50 -5.70 3.06
CA GLU A 135 -22.60 -5.99 2.13
C GLU A 135 -22.20 -6.30 0.69
N LYS A 136 -20.91 -6.16 0.33
CA LYS A 136 -20.43 -6.33 -1.04
C LYS A 136 -19.37 -7.41 -1.19
N VAL A 137 -19.28 -8.00 -2.37
CA VAL A 137 -18.10 -8.78 -2.77
C VAL A 137 -16.93 -7.81 -2.94
N SER A 138 -15.94 -7.93 -2.07
CA SER A 138 -14.77 -7.06 -2.01
C SER A 138 -13.52 -7.66 -2.69
N ALA A 139 -13.47 -8.98 -2.84
CA ALA A 139 -12.48 -9.69 -3.66
C ALA A 139 -12.94 -11.09 -4.09
N VAL A 140 -12.33 -11.61 -5.17
CA VAL A 140 -12.52 -12.96 -5.70
C VAL A 140 -11.15 -13.61 -5.91
N HIS A 141 -10.51 -14.07 -4.83
CA HIS A 141 -9.17 -14.66 -4.85
C HIS A 141 -9.16 -16.09 -5.38
N SER A 142 -7.95 -16.66 -5.50
CA SER A 142 -7.80 -18.09 -5.73
C SER A 142 -8.33 -18.88 -4.53
N GLY A 143 -9.09 -19.93 -4.81
CA GLY A 143 -9.53 -20.88 -3.78
C GLY A 143 -8.48 -21.93 -3.41
N ASP A 144 -7.32 -21.91 -4.07
CA ASP A 144 -6.17 -22.71 -3.67
C ASP A 144 -5.40 -21.99 -2.55
N GLU A 145 -5.19 -22.68 -1.42
CA GLU A 145 -4.48 -22.14 -0.25
C GLU A 145 -2.98 -21.91 -0.50
N THR A 146 -2.40 -22.56 -1.52
CA THR A 146 -1.05 -22.24 -1.99
C THR A 146 -1.01 -20.94 -2.80
N ASP A 147 -2.11 -20.55 -3.43
CA ASP A 147 -2.19 -19.32 -4.21
C ASP A 147 -2.59 -18.11 -3.37
N TYR A 148 -3.53 -18.28 -2.42
CA TYR A 148 -3.96 -17.22 -1.52
C TYR A 148 -4.16 -17.70 -0.08
N SER A 149 -3.60 -16.96 0.87
CA SER A 149 -3.67 -17.26 2.30
C SER A 149 -4.33 -16.10 3.04
N VAL A 150 -5.37 -16.40 3.82
CA VAL A 150 -6.07 -15.38 4.62
C VAL A 150 -5.25 -15.08 5.86
N LEU A 151 -4.79 -13.84 5.98
CA LEU A 151 -4.13 -13.31 7.17
C LEU A 151 -5.03 -12.19 7.73
N PRO A 152 -5.79 -12.45 8.81
CA PRO A 152 -6.70 -11.45 9.37
C PRO A 152 -5.95 -10.19 9.83
N MET A 153 -6.48 -9.03 9.44
CA MET A 153 -5.81 -7.74 9.69
C MET A 153 -5.69 -7.42 11.18
N ASP A 154 -6.72 -7.77 11.96
CA ASP A 154 -6.73 -7.65 13.41
C ASP A 154 -5.67 -8.53 14.08
N GLU A 155 -5.51 -9.77 13.63
CA GLU A 155 -4.46 -10.66 14.15
C GLU A 155 -3.04 -10.17 13.77
N LEU A 156 -2.88 -9.62 12.56
CA LEU A 156 -1.62 -8.99 12.13
C LEU A 156 -1.28 -7.77 13.02
N LEU A 157 -2.26 -6.93 13.33
CA LEU A 157 -2.08 -5.76 14.21
C LEU A 157 -1.70 -6.16 15.63
N VAL A 158 -2.40 -7.15 16.22
CA VAL A 158 -2.08 -7.69 17.55
C VAL A 158 -0.66 -8.26 17.58
N THR A 159 -0.29 -9.03 16.55
CA THR A 159 1.06 -9.60 16.43
C THR A 159 2.12 -8.52 16.31
N LEU A 160 1.87 -7.51 15.47
CA LEU A 160 2.75 -6.35 15.33
C LEU A 160 2.97 -5.64 16.66
N GLU A 161 1.90 -5.20 17.34
CA GLU A 161 1.98 -4.46 18.60
C GLU A 161 2.77 -5.25 19.67
N LYS A 162 2.52 -6.55 19.79
CA LYS A 162 3.25 -7.43 20.69
C LYS A 162 4.77 -7.39 20.38
N LYS A 163 5.15 -7.58 19.12
CA LYS A 163 6.58 -7.57 18.72
C LYS A 163 7.22 -6.20 18.92
N LEU A 164 6.47 -5.11 18.75
CA LEU A 164 6.96 -3.77 19.08
C LEU A 164 7.19 -3.61 20.57
N GLY A 165 6.28 -4.07 21.43
CA GLY A 165 6.47 -4.03 22.87
C GLY A 165 7.67 -4.84 23.36
N GLU A 166 7.92 -6.00 22.76
CA GLU A 166 9.08 -6.84 23.09
C GLU A 166 10.41 -6.22 22.63
N ARG A 167 10.45 -5.62 21.45
CA ARG A 167 11.71 -5.17 20.82
C ARG A 167 12.02 -3.69 21.00
N PHE A 168 11.00 -2.84 21.11
CA PHE A 168 11.09 -1.39 21.12
C PHE A 168 10.25 -0.80 22.25
N PRO A 169 10.63 -1.01 23.53
CA PRO A 169 9.93 -0.41 24.65
C PRO A 169 9.83 1.12 24.46
N GLY A 170 8.69 1.69 24.85
CA GLY A 170 8.41 3.12 24.66
C GLY A 170 7.94 3.50 23.25
N PHE A 171 7.58 2.53 22.40
CA PHE A 171 6.95 2.82 21.10
C PHE A 171 5.60 3.54 21.28
N VAL A 172 5.26 4.44 20.34
CA VAL A 172 4.03 5.25 20.37
C VAL A 172 3.34 5.16 19.03
N PHE A 173 2.03 4.88 19.04
CA PHE A 173 1.20 4.95 17.84
C PHE A 173 1.08 6.40 17.36
N GLU A 174 1.37 6.63 16.08
CA GLU A 174 1.31 7.96 15.47
C GLU A 174 -0.01 8.18 14.74
N SER A 175 -0.39 7.25 13.85
CA SER A 175 -1.60 7.37 13.04
C SER A 175 -1.98 6.05 12.38
N GLY A 176 -3.26 5.90 12.06
CA GLY A 176 -3.80 4.79 11.28
C GLY A 176 -4.68 5.29 10.14
N TYR A 177 -4.76 4.50 9.07
CA TYR A 177 -5.62 4.73 7.92
C TYR A 177 -6.20 3.40 7.44
N THR A 178 -7.44 3.41 6.97
CA THR A 178 -8.00 2.30 6.22
C THR A 178 -8.99 2.77 5.17
N ASP A 179 -9.00 2.11 4.03
CA ASP A 179 -10.08 2.12 3.06
C ASP A 179 -10.49 0.67 2.74
N HIS A 180 -11.25 0.44 1.68
CA HIS A 180 -11.61 -0.91 1.25
C HIS A 180 -10.50 -1.68 0.54
N ALA A 181 -9.45 -0.99 0.11
CA ALA A 181 -8.33 -1.55 -0.64
C ALA A 181 -7.16 -1.94 0.27
N TYR A 182 -6.87 -1.18 1.34
CA TYR A 182 -5.75 -1.46 2.25
C TYR A 182 -5.91 -0.76 3.61
N THR A 183 -5.05 -1.18 4.53
CA THR A 183 -4.92 -0.66 5.89
C THR A 183 -3.47 -0.31 6.15
N CYS A 184 -3.24 0.81 6.82
CA CYS A 184 -1.93 1.31 7.18
C CYS A 184 -1.91 1.80 8.64
N GLY A 185 -0.81 1.56 9.35
CA GLY A 185 -0.55 2.12 10.67
C GLY A 185 0.90 2.60 10.79
N SER A 186 1.14 3.66 11.56
CA SER A 186 2.49 4.19 11.81
C SER A 186 2.76 4.31 13.30
N TRP A 187 4.00 4.01 13.69
CA TRP A 187 4.49 4.13 15.07
C TRP A 187 5.85 4.84 15.09
N ILE A 188 6.08 5.67 16.11
CA ILE A 188 7.39 6.25 16.43
C ILE A 188 8.06 5.45 17.54
N LEU A 189 9.39 5.43 17.52
CA LEU A 189 10.24 4.70 18.46
C LEU A 189 11.20 5.68 19.18
N PRO A 190 10.69 6.65 19.95
CA PRO A 190 11.49 7.76 20.51
C PRO A 190 12.66 7.27 21.37
N ASP A 191 12.42 6.30 22.25
CA ASP A 191 13.42 5.75 23.18
C ASP A 191 14.52 4.96 22.47
N GLN A 192 14.32 4.64 21.20
CA GLN A 192 15.25 3.86 20.37
C GLN A 192 16.12 4.76 19.49
N LYS A 193 15.95 6.09 19.58
CA LYS A 193 16.66 7.07 18.76
C LYS A 193 18.18 6.94 18.84
N GLU A 194 18.76 6.85 20.03
CA GLU A 194 20.23 6.75 20.15
C GLU A 194 20.74 5.42 19.59
N GLY A 195 20.06 4.31 19.88
CA GLY A 195 20.47 2.98 19.42
C GLY A 195 20.37 2.78 17.91
N ILE A 196 19.36 3.39 17.27
CA ILE A 196 19.11 3.24 15.83
C ILE A 196 19.77 4.36 15.02
N LEU A 197 19.67 5.61 15.48
CA LEU A 197 20.12 6.80 14.74
C LEU A 197 21.37 7.45 15.29
N GLY A 198 21.94 7.03 16.43
CA GLY A 198 23.02 7.76 17.10
C GLY A 198 24.27 7.97 16.22
N ALA A 199 24.68 6.95 15.47
CA ALA A 199 25.80 7.07 14.52
C ALA A 199 25.48 8.03 13.36
N TYR A 200 24.28 7.89 12.79
CA TYR A 200 23.81 8.73 11.70
C TYR A 200 23.63 10.20 12.14
N ALA A 201 23.11 10.44 13.34
CA ALA A 201 22.97 11.78 13.91
C ALA A 201 24.33 12.47 14.09
N LYS A 202 25.36 11.74 14.54
CA LYS A 202 26.74 12.24 14.63
C LYS A 202 27.32 12.56 13.25
N ALA A 203 27.09 11.69 12.26
CA ALA A 203 27.51 11.92 10.89
C ALA A 203 26.85 13.16 10.28
N LEU A 204 25.53 13.29 10.41
CA LEU A 204 24.78 14.49 9.98
C LEU A 204 25.34 15.76 10.63
N ALA A 205 25.62 15.73 11.94
CA ALA A 205 26.17 16.89 12.63
C ALA A 205 27.58 17.28 12.12
N ALA A 206 28.44 16.29 11.82
CA ALA A 206 29.75 16.52 11.22
C ALA A 206 29.67 17.14 9.81
N HIS A 207 28.60 16.81 9.07
CA HIS A 207 28.25 17.39 7.77
C HIS A 207 27.41 18.69 7.88
N GLY A 208 27.35 19.32 9.06
CA GLY A 208 26.66 20.60 9.27
C GLY A 208 25.13 20.52 9.37
N GLN A 209 24.55 19.32 9.40
CA GLN A 209 23.10 19.06 9.41
C GLN A 209 22.56 18.73 10.82
N ALA A 210 23.12 19.33 11.87
CA ALA A 210 22.74 19.06 13.26
C ALA A 210 21.24 19.33 13.56
N ALA A 211 20.65 20.37 12.94
CA ALA A 211 19.23 20.66 13.08
C ALA A 211 18.32 19.57 12.48
N MET A 212 18.80 18.85 11.46
CA MET A 212 18.12 17.68 10.92
C MET A 212 18.32 16.46 11.83
N ALA A 213 19.53 16.23 12.32
CA ALA A 213 19.78 15.14 13.27
C ALA A 213 18.87 15.22 14.52
N ASN A 214 18.69 16.43 15.06
CA ASN A 214 17.90 16.64 16.28
C ASN A 214 16.40 16.37 16.10
N ARG A 215 15.83 16.64 14.92
CA ARG A 215 14.39 16.43 14.66
C ARG A 215 14.03 14.98 14.34
N LEU A 216 14.97 14.19 13.82
CA LEU A 216 14.67 12.85 13.33
C LEU A 216 14.40 11.87 14.47
N VAL A 217 13.37 11.05 14.32
CA VAL A 217 12.98 9.97 15.23
C VAL A 217 12.76 8.71 14.39
N PRO A 218 13.27 7.54 14.82
CA PRO A 218 12.98 6.32 14.08
C PRO A 218 11.50 5.96 14.22
N GLY A 219 10.90 5.48 13.14
CA GLY A 219 9.53 5.00 13.12
C GLY A 219 9.36 3.84 12.17
N ILE A 220 8.18 3.25 12.21
CA ILE A 220 7.80 2.16 11.31
C ILE A 220 6.42 2.40 10.74
N ARG A 221 6.17 1.83 9.57
CA ARG A 221 4.84 1.77 8.96
C ARG A 221 4.48 0.33 8.67
N PHE A 222 3.31 -0.08 9.12
CA PHE A 222 2.65 -1.33 8.75
C PHE A 222 1.66 -1.09 7.62
N MET A 223 1.59 -2.02 6.68
CA MET A 223 0.64 -2.02 5.57
C MET A 223 0.14 -3.44 5.32
N THR A 224 -1.17 -3.59 5.12
CA THR A 224 -1.77 -4.87 4.70
C THR A 224 -2.96 -4.66 3.79
N SER A 225 -3.25 -5.64 2.94
CA SER A 225 -4.40 -5.62 2.05
C SER A 225 -4.86 -7.03 1.70
N ASP A 226 -6.16 -7.26 1.84
CA ASP A 226 -6.83 -8.52 1.48
C ASP A 226 -7.75 -8.39 0.26
N THR A 227 -7.76 -7.23 -0.41
CA THR A 227 -8.51 -6.98 -1.65
C THR A 227 -7.63 -6.45 -2.79
N GLY A 228 -6.40 -6.03 -2.48
CA GLY A 228 -5.45 -5.40 -3.40
C GLY A 228 -4.06 -6.04 -3.38
N VAL A 229 -3.12 -5.46 -2.63
CA VAL A 229 -1.75 -5.99 -2.49
C VAL A 229 -1.79 -7.11 -1.46
N ALA A 230 -1.80 -8.35 -1.94
CA ALA A 230 -1.85 -9.56 -1.12
C ALA A 230 -0.56 -9.78 -0.29
N SER A 231 -0.24 -8.87 0.64
CA SER A 231 0.92 -8.90 1.53
C SER A 231 0.68 -8.10 2.81
N ALA A 232 1.25 -8.55 3.93
CA ALA A 232 1.38 -7.80 5.17
C ALA A 232 2.85 -7.40 5.35
N LYS A 233 3.12 -6.10 5.42
CA LYS A 233 4.47 -5.52 5.36
C LYS A 233 4.73 -4.51 6.46
N VAL A 234 5.97 -4.43 6.90
CA VAL A 234 6.48 -3.37 7.78
C VAL A 234 7.73 -2.75 7.16
N SER A 235 7.76 -1.43 7.05
CA SER A 235 8.91 -0.67 6.57
C SER A 235 9.45 0.27 7.64
N ALA A 236 10.76 0.47 7.66
CA ALA A 236 11.39 1.50 8.47
C ALA A 236 11.21 2.88 7.82
N LEU A 237 11.06 3.90 8.66
CA LEU A 237 10.98 5.30 8.24
C LEU A 237 11.59 6.21 9.29
N LEU A 238 11.93 7.45 8.89
CA LEU A 238 12.36 8.49 9.80
C LEU A 238 11.29 9.59 9.85
N ILE A 239 10.87 9.92 11.06
CA ILE A 239 9.85 10.94 11.35
C ILE A 239 10.54 12.21 11.81
N GLY A 240 9.92 13.37 11.55
CA GLY A 240 10.46 14.69 11.92
C GLY A 240 10.88 15.57 10.75
N ALA A 241 10.70 15.10 9.51
CA ALA A 241 10.72 15.95 8.31
C ALA A 241 9.30 16.40 7.92
N GLN A 242 9.14 17.12 6.80
CA GLN A 242 7.83 17.55 6.32
C GLN A 242 6.89 16.36 6.04
N GLN A 243 7.45 15.24 5.62
CA GLN A 243 6.80 13.92 5.53
C GLN A 243 7.74 12.85 6.11
N PRO A 244 7.20 11.69 6.51
CA PRO A 244 8.03 10.53 6.86
C PRO A 244 8.99 10.16 5.72
N ILE A 245 10.28 9.98 6.06
CA ILE A 245 11.31 9.59 5.11
C ILE A 245 11.36 8.07 5.10
N HIS A 246 10.94 7.45 4.00
CA HIS A 246 10.94 6.01 3.87
C HIS A 246 12.35 5.48 3.61
N ILE A 247 12.81 4.56 4.46
CA ILE A 247 14.16 4.02 4.39
C ILE A 247 14.16 2.50 4.35
N GLY A 248 14.74 1.98 3.28
CA GLY A 248 14.94 0.54 3.10
C GLY A 248 13.71 -0.23 2.63
N ASP A 249 13.94 -1.51 2.39
CA ASP A 249 12.91 -2.46 1.95
C ASP A 249 11.97 -2.83 3.10
N CYS A 250 10.77 -3.27 2.75
CA CYS A 250 9.82 -3.84 3.70
C CYS A 250 10.26 -5.24 4.14
N ILE A 251 10.06 -5.57 5.41
CA ILE A 251 9.88 -6.95 5.86
C ILE A 251 8.40 -7.31 5.75
N GLY A 252 8.07 -8.61 5.69
CA GLY A 252 6.68 -9.02 5.63
C GLY A 252 6.47 -10.38 5.00
N VAL A 253 5.20 -10.74 4.88
CA VAL A 253 4.76 -11.98 4.25
C VAL A 253 3.72 -11.68 3.17
N ASP A 254 3.76 -12.43 2.08
CA ASP A 254 2.66 -12.43 1.12
C ASP A 254 1.50 -13.27 1.65
N HIS A 255 0.27 -12.90 1.27
CA HIS A 255 -0.95 -13.68 1.49
C HIS A 255 -0.99 -14.85 0.49
N ARG A 256 0.05 -15.68 0.44
CA ARG A 256 0.22 -16.81 -0.49
C ARG A 256 1.00 -17.93 0.18
N ASN A 257 1.13 -19.08 -0.47
CA ASN A 257 1.98 -20.21 -0.06
C ASN A 257 1.67 -20.70 1.36
N GLN A 258 0.39 -20.75 1.73
CA GLN A 258 -0.10 -21.20 3.04
C GLN A 258 0.49 -20.43 4.23
N ARG A 259 0.89 -19.16 4.03
CA ARG A 259 1.42 -18.30 5.09
C ARG A 259 0.38 -18.08 6.17
N LYS A 260 0.88 -17.96 7.40
CA LYS A 260 0.10 -17.77 8.63
C LYS A 260 0.62 -16.57 9.41
N ILE A 261 -0.13 -16.15 10.43
CA ILE A 261 0.28 -15.11 11.36
C ILE A 261 1.62 -15.43 12.03
N ALA A 262 1.91 -16.71 12.31
CA ALA A 262 3.20 -17.15 12.84
C ALA A 262 4.39 -16.88 11.91
N ASP A 263 4.18 -16.93 10.59
CA ASP A 263 5.22 -16.54 9.62
C ASP A 263 5.50 -15.05 9.69
N PHE A 264 4.45 -14.23 9.82
CA PHE A 264 4.60 -12.78 10.01
C PHE A 264 5.32 -12.45 11.34
N ASP A 265 4.96 -13.13 12.44
CA ASP A 265 5.66 -13.02 13.72
C ASP A 265 7.17 -13.30 13.58
N THR A 266 7.53 -14.35 12.85
CA THR A 266 8.93 -14.72 12.59
C THR A 266 9.64 -13.68 11.72
N GLU A 267 8.98 -13.13 10.70
CA GLU A 267 9.57 -12.08 9.87
C GLU A 267 9.84 -10.79 10.66
N MET A 268 9.00 -10.48 11.66
CA MET A 268 9.15 -9.31 12.53
C MET A 268 10.45 -9.34 13.35
N ASP A 269 11.04 -10.50 13.62
CA ASP A 269 12.34 -10.61 14.31
C ASP A 269 13.48 -9.92 13.55
N LYS A 270 13.33 -9.78 12.23
CA LYS A 270 14.34 -9.13 11.36
C LYS A 270 14.24 -7.61 11.37
N LEU A 271 13.16 -7.04 11.91
CA LEU A 271 12.83 -5.62 11.80
C LEU A 271 13.96 -4.72 12.30
N PHE A 272 14.47 -4.97 13.50
CA PHE A 272 15.54 -4.15 14.08
C PHE A 272 16.80 -4.14 13.23
N ALA A 273 17.27 -5.34 12.82
CA ALA A 273 18.48 -5.46 12.01
C ALA A 273 18.31 -4.78 10.64
N LYS A 274 17.14 -4.92 10.02
CA LYS A 274 16.79 -4.23 8.76
C LYS A 274 16.73 -2.72 8.90
N PHE A 275 16.24 -2.22 10.04
CA PHE A 275 16.24 -0.79 10.34
C PHE A 275 17.68 -0.28 10.41
N CYS A 276 18.53 -0.89 11.24
CA CYS A 276 19.93 -0.49 11.38
C CYS A 276 20.70 -0.55 10.05
N ASP A 277 20.49 -1.60 9.23
CA ASP A 277 21.08 -1.69 7.87
C ASP A 277 20.62 -0.54 6.97
N SER A 278 19.34 -0.18 7.02
CA SER A 278 18.79 0.92 6.21
C SER A 278 19.34 2.28 6.63
N VAL A 279 19.50 2.51 7.93
CA VAL A 279 20.13 3.73 8.46
C VAL A 279 21.62 3.79 8.09
N ALA A 280 22.34 2.66 8.18
CA ALA A 280 23.74 2.61 7.77
C ALA A 280 23.92 2.91 6.27
N LYS A 281 23.04 2.37 5.42
CA LYS A 281 23.01 2.69 3.99
C LYS A 281 22.73 4.17 3.74
N LEU A 282 21.72 4.73 4.42
CA LEU A 282 21.44 6.17 4.34
C LEU A 282 22.64 7.02 4.78
N GLN A 283 23.29 6.66 5.88
CA GLN A 283 24.49 7.33 6.35
C GLN A 283 25.63 7.25 5.32
N SER A 284 25.82 6.11 4.66
CA SER A 284 26.88 5.95 3.66
C SER A 284 26.75 6.87 2.45
N LEU A 285 25.53 7.36 2.17
CA LEU A 285 25.29 8.31 1.08
C LEU A 285 25.97 9.67 1.33
N LEU A 286 26.27 10.03 2.57
CA LEU A 286 27.00 11.26 2.93
C LEU A 286 28.44 11.25 2.39
N GLU A 287 29.00 10.07 2.13
CA GLU A 287 30.39 9.90 1.70
C GLU A 287 30.51 9.72 0.18
N ILE A 288 29.39 9.84 -0.56
CA ILE A 288 29.37 9.70 -2.03
C ILE A 288 29.22 11.10 -2.64
N PRO A 289 30.31 11.76 -3.06
CA PRO A 289 30.23 13.03 -3.77
C PRO A 289 29.61 12.85 -5.16
N LEU A 290 28.88 13.86 -5.61
CA LEU A 290 28.29 13.93 -6.95
C LEU A 290 28.80 15.17 -7.68
N GLU A 291 29.40 14.98 -8.86
CA GLU A 291 29.84 16.06 -9.75
C GLU A 291 28.67 16.71 -10.49
N TYR A 292 27.63 15.93 -10.79
CA TYR A 292 26.45 16.33 -11.56
C TYR A 292 25.14 15.93 -10.83
N PRO A 293 24.87 16.46 -9.62
CA PRO A 293 23.79 15.96 -8.77
C PRO A 293 22.39 16.14 -9.35
N VAL A 294 22.13 17.20 -10.14
CA VAL A 294 20.85 17.38 -10.84
C VAL A 294 20.63 16.27 -11.88
N ASN A 295 21.69 15.89 -12.61
CA ASN A 295 21.65 14.78 -13.56
C ASN A 295 21.48 13.44 -12.84
N ALA A 296 22.18 13.25 -11.71
CA ALA A 296 22.06 12.07 -10.88
C ALA A 296 20.61 11.91 -10.38
N MET A 297 20.02 12.95 -9.78
CA MET A 297 18.63 12.97 -9.34
C MET A 297 17.68 12.58 -10.48
N THR A 298 17.82 13.22 -11.64
CA THR A 298 16.99 12.95 -12.83
C THR A 298 17.04 11.47 -13.24
N ARG A 299 18.24 10.89 -13.34
CA ARG A 299 18.40 9.50 -13.77
C ARG A 299 17.95 8.51 -12.72
N VAL A 300 18.18 8.79 -11.45
CA VAL A 300 17.73 7.95 -10.34
C VAL A 300 16.21 7.92 -10.28
N CYS A 301 15.55 9.09 -10.33
CA CYS A 301 14.09 9.15 -10.34
C CYS A 301 13.50 8.38 -11.55
N LYS A 302 14.13 8.48 -12.73
CA LYS A 302 13.73 7.69 -13.91
C LYS A 302 13.96 6.19 -13.72
N LYS A 303 15.11 5.79 -13.18
CA LYS A 303 15.46 4.39 -12.90
C LYS A 303 14.47 3.74 -11.92
N LEU A 304 14.06 4.48 -10.91
CA LEU A 304 13.14 4.04 -9.87
C LEU A 304 11.67 4.16 -10.31
N SER A 305 11.41 4.62 -11.53
CA SER A 305 10.05 4.81 -12.07
C SER A 305 9.19 5.70 -11.16
N LEU A 306 9.80 6.77 -10.62
CA LEU A 306 9.07 7.76 -9.83
C LEU A 306 8.11 8.57 -10.73
N PRO A 307 7.01 9.10 -10.18
CA PRO A 307 6.04 9.89 -10.93
C PRO A 307 6.69 11.07 -11.64
N LYS A 308 6.61 11.09 -12.98
CA LYS A 308 7.35 12.03 -13.83
C LYS A 308 7.05 13.49 -13.49
N LYS A 309 5.79 13.84 -13.25
CA LYS A 309 5.36 15.22 -13.03
C LYS A 309 6.00 15.77 -11.75
N GLU A 310 5.80 15.06 -10.65
CA GLU A 310 6.28 15.42 -9.32
C GLU A 310 7.82 15.33 -9.25
N ALA A 311 8.43 14.35 -9.91
CA ALA A 311 9.89 14.24 -9.98
C ALA A 311 10.53 15.44 -10.69
N LEU A 312 9.97 15.90 -11.82
CA LEU A 312 10.50 17.08 -12.53
C LEU A 312 10.39 18.36 -11.71
N GLU A 313 9.32 18.52 -10.93
CA GLU A 313 9.15 19.65 -10.03
C GLU A 313 10.17 19.62 -8.88
N ALA A 314 10.38 18.45 -8.24
CA ALA A 314 11.39 18.28 -7.20
C ALA A 314 12.81 18.55 -7.73
N ILE A 315 13.12 18.11 -8.96
CA ILE A 315 14.41 18.36 -9.61
C ILE A 315 14.63 19.86 -9.83
N ALA A 316 13.62 20.58 -10.33
CA ALA A 316 13.72 22.03 -10.54
C ALA A 316 13.90 22.79 -9.21
N MET A 317 13.17 22.40 -8.17
CA MET A 317 13.34 22.96 -6.82
C MET A 317 14.75 22.72 -6.28
N TYR A 318 15.27 21.50 -6.46
CA TYR A 318 16.63 21.16 -6.05
C TYR A 318 17.68 21.97 -6.82
N GLU A 319 17.56 22.07 -8.15
CA GLU A 319 18.50 22.84 -8.98
C GLU A 319 18.55 24.31 -8.57
N MET A 320 17.39 24.91 -8.27
CA MET A 320 17.30 26.29 -7.77
C MET A 320 17.96 26.46 -6.40
N ALA A 321 17.81 25.47 -5.50
CA ALA A 321 18.32 25.54 -4.13
C ALA A 321 19.81 25.17 -4.00
N TYR A 322 20.30 24.27 -4.86
CA TYR A 322 21.64 23.69 -4.83
C TYR A 322 22.75 24.74 -5.03
N GLY A 323 22.51 25.76 -5.86
CA GLY A 323 23.43 26.88 -6.04
C GLY A 323 24.82 26.54 -6.58
N GLY A 324 25.04 25.30 -7.06
CA GLY A 324 26.30 24.84 -7.66
C GLY A 324 27.42 24.48 -6.67
N GLY A 325 27.12 24.37 -5.37
CA GLY A 325 28.08 23.93 -4.34
C GLY A 325 28.42 22.44 -4.42
N PRO A 326 29.24 21.86 -3.54
CA PRO A 326 29.40 20.40 -3.49
C PRO A 326 28.08 19.72 -3.02
N ALA A 327 27.72 18.58 -3.62
CA ALA A 327 26.62 17.74 -3.15
C ALA A 327 27.03 16.28 -3.04
N THR A 328 26.31 15.58 -2.18
CA THR A 328 26.43 14.14 -1.96
C THR A 328 25.18 13.42 -2.46
N ALA A 329 25.27 12.08 -2.58
CA ALA A 329 24.10 11.25 -2.83
C ALA A 329 23.04 11.40 -1.73
N HIS A 330 23.45 11.73 -0.50
CA HIS A 330 22.53 12.01 0.60
C HIS A 330 21.70 13.25 0.34
N ASP A 331 22.32 14.36 -0.09
CA ASP A 331 21.60 15.61 -0.38
C ASP A 331 20.54 15.40 -1.47
N VAL A 332 20.91 14.64 -2.52
CA VAL A 332 19.97 14.30 -3.60
C VAL A 332 18.85 13.38 -3.10
N PHE A 333 19.16 12.35 -2.31
CA PHE A 333 18.15 11.48 -1.70
C PHE A 333 17.16 12.26 -0.82
N MET A 334 17.66 13.24 -0.06
CA MET A 334 16.84 14.11 0.77
C MET A 334 15.97 15.05 -0.07
N ALA A 335 16.50 15.60 -1.17
CA ALA A 335 15.72 16.42 -2.10
C ALA A 335 14.60 15.62 -2.80
N MET A 336 14.83 14.33 -3.07
CA MET A 336 13.80 13.45 -3.65
C MET A 336 12.58 13.27 -2.73
N GLN A 337 12.70 13.54 -1.42
CA GLN A 337 11.57 13.44 -0.47
C GLN A 337 10.48 14.49 -0.73
N GLU A 338 10.75 15.52 -1.53
CA GLU A 338 9.71 16.46 -2.00
C GLU A 338 8.68 15.78 -2.92
N ILE A 339 9.05 14.68 -3.59
CA ILE A 339 8.15 13.94 -4.49
C ILE A 339 6.92 13.40 -3.75
N PRO A 340 7.06 12.55 -2.70
CA PRO A 340 5.89 12.07 -1.96
C PRO A 340 5.12 13.21 -1.25
N TYR A 341 5.81 14.28 -0.82
CA TYR A 341 5.14 15.45 -0.26
C TYR A 341 4.18 16.09 -1.28
N MET A 342 4.64 16.36 -2.51
CA MET A 342 3.79 16.90 -3.58
C MET A 342 2.67 15.96 -3.99
N MET A 343 2.92 14.65 -4.03
CA MET A 343 1.87 13.66 -4.30
C MET A 343 0.74 13.76 -3.27
N LYS A 344 1.08 13.90 -1.99
CA LYS A 344 0.12 14.02 -0.89
C LYS A 344 -0.66 15.34 -0.94
N THR A 345 0.00 16.46 -1.21
CA THR A 345 -0.68 17.77 -1.34
C THR A 345 -1.60 17.83 -2.57
N CYS A 346 -1.33 17.03 -3.60
CA CYS A 346 -2.22 16.85 -4.75
C CYS A 346 -3.33 15.81 -4.53
N HIS A 347 -3.56 15.34 -3.29
CA HIS A 347 -4.55 14.32 -2.95
C HIS A 347 -4.42 13.04 -3.78
N THR A 348 -3.17 12.64 -4.07
CA THR A 348 -2.92 11.37 -4.77
C THR A 348 -3.45 10.22 -3.93
N PRO A 349 -4.14 9.22 -4.53
CA PRO A 349 -4.55 8.03 -3.81
C PRO A 349 -3.38 7.40 -3.06
N GLU A 350 -3.56 7.15 -1.79
CA GLU A 350 -2.49 6.77 -0.86
C GLU A 350 -1.81 5.45 -1.27
N ALA A 351 -2.52 4.51 -1.91
CA ALA A 351 -1.89 3.33 -2.54
C ALA A 351 -0.80 3.66 -3.60
N LYS A 352 -0.97 4.76 -4.35
CA LYS A 352 0.05 5.23 -5.31
C LYS A 352 1.20 5.94 -4.60
N LEU A 353 0.91 6.68 -3.53
CA LEU A 353 1.91 7.32 -2.67
C LEU A 353 2.86 6.27 -2.08
N LEU A 354 2.30 5.23 -1.44
CA LEU A 354 3.04 4.12 -0.88
C LEU A 354 3.95 3.44 -1.91
N LYS A 355 3.47 3.27 -3.15
CA LYS A 355 4.27 2.67 -4.22
C LYS A 355 5.47 3.55 -4.61
N ALA A 356 5.28 4.86 -4.65
CA ALA A 356 6.36 5.80 -4.93
C ALA A 356 7.39 5.79 -3.79
N GLU A 357 6.95 5.78 -2.53
CA GLU A 357 7.80 5.68 -1.34
C GLU A 357 8.62 4.37 -1.33
N GLU A 358 8.00 3.21 -1.59
CA GLU A 358 8.68 1.92 -1.73
C GLU A 358 9.76 1.97 -2.84
N ASN A 359 9.41 2.53 -4.00
CA ASN A 359 10.35 2.64 -5.11
C ASN A 359 11.52 3.57 -4.79
N MET A 360 11.25 4.68 -4.09
CA MET A 360 12.24 5.67 -3.68
C MET A 360 13.21 5.11 -2.64
N ALA A 361 12.74 4.30 -1.69
CA ALA A 361 13.58 3.67 -0.66
C ALA A 361 14.71 2.80 -1.26
N ARG A 362 14.51 2.26 -2.47
CA ARG A 362 15.54 1.50 -3.22
C ARG A 362 16.76 2.35 -3.61
N ALA A 363 16.65 3.68 -3.58
CA ALA A 363 17.78 4.60 -3.80
C ALA A 363 18.91 4.42 -2.77
N LEU A 364 18.62 3.82 -1.60
CA LEU A 364 19.65 3.52 -0.60
C LEU A 364 20.63 2.43 -1.04
N SER A 365 20.31 1.64 -2.07
CA SER A 365 21.13 0.49 -2.49
C SER A 365 21.59 0.57 -3.95
N ILE A 366 21.37 1.68 -4.64
CA ILE A 366 21.88 1.88 -6.01
C ILE A 366 23.33 2.33 -6.00
N ARG A 367 24.05 2.07 -7.10
CA ARG A 367 25.37 2.64 -7.34
C ARG A 367 25.22 4.04 -7.92
N TRP A 368 25.22 5.05 -7.05
CA TRP A 368 24.98 6.44 -7.43
C TRP A 368 25.94 6.97 -8.50
N SER A 369 27.20 6.54 -8.49
CA SER A 369 28.20 6.88 -9.51
C SER A 369 27.80 6.52 -10.93
N ASP A 370 26.99 5.47 -11.14
CA ASP A 370 26.50 5.09 -12.47
C ASP A 370 25.52 6.12 -13.06
N TYR A 371 24.98 6.99 -12.20
CA TYR A 371 23.99 8.01 -12.53
C TYR A 371 24.58 9.42 -12.52
N ASP A 372 25.82 9.59 -12.05
CA ASP A 372 26.48 10.89 -11.94
C ASP A 372 27.34 11.19 -13.17
N VAL A 373 26.74 11.75 -14.23
CA VAL A 373 27.49 12.08 -15.45
C VAL A 373 27.00 13.38 -16.10
N ALA A 374 27.91 14.05 -16.81
CA ALA A 374 27.70 15.37 -17.43
C ALA A 374 26.63 15.42 -18.53
N LYS A 375 26.33 14.29 -19.17
CA LYS A 375 25.53 14.27 -20.41
C LYS A 375 24.12 14.78 -20.17
N GLU A 376 23.79 15.86 -20.91
CA GLU A 376 22.48 16.51 -20.95
C GLU A 376 21.36 15.48 -21.24
N LEU A 377 20.24 15.61 -20.52
CA LEU A 377 19.22 14.57 -20.47
C LEU A 377 17.81 15.08 -20.73
N LYS A 378 17.06 14.24 -21.45
CA LYS A 378 15.61 14.30 -21.56
C LYS A 378 14.99 13.14 -20.76
N TRP A 379 14.02 13.45 -19.92
CA TRP A 379 13.25 12.46 -19.15
C TRP A 379 12.39 11.56 -20.05
#